data_AF-A0A8J6UBL4-F1
#
_entry.id   AF-A0A8J6UBL4-F1
#
_cell.length_a   1.000
_cell.length_b   1.000
_cell.length_c   1.000
_cell.angle_alpha   90.00
_cell.angle_beta   90.00
_cell.angle_gamma   90.00
#
_symmetry.space_group_name_H-M   'P 1'
#
loop_
_entity.id
_entity.type
_entity.pdbx_description
1 polymer ?
#
loop_
_entity_poly.entity_id
_entity_poly.type
_entity_poly.pdbx_seq_one_letter_code
_entity_poly.pdbx_strand_id
1 'polypeptide(L)'
;MQLPFRSEIRNSPSQQTIKIYLGDETLDARIKMHLERFKEIELVEIQDTVGQNRANENLTVFLKDDVDINKMKSTIDSSLWWYFEEDMVEE
;
A
#
# COMPACT_ATOMS: atom_id res chain seq x y z
N MET A 1 12.18 0.49 16.69
CA MET A 1 11.79 1.32 15.53
C MET A 1 10.44 0.82 15.05
N GLN A 2 9.45 1.70 14.99
CA GLN A 2 8.16 1.39 14.39
C GLN A 2 8.32 1.51 12.88
N LEU A 3 7.88 0.51 12.12
CA LEU A 3 7.95 0.55 10.66
C LEU A 3 6.95 1.60 10.14
N PRO A 4 7.31 2.44 9.15
CA PRO A 4 6.43 3.47 8.62
C PRO A 4 5.20 2.88 7.91
N PHE A 5 5.32 1.66 7.39
CA PHE A 5 4.21 0.91 6.81
C PHE A 5 4.44 -0.60 6.91
N ARG A 6 3.39 -1.36 6.64
CA ARG A 6 3.42 -2.81 6.41
C ARG A 6 2.57 -3.15 5.19
N SER A 7 3.03 -4.07 4.36
CA SER A 7 2.28 -4.54 3.20
C SER A 7 2.11 -6.06 3.24
N GLU A 8 0.96 -6.55 2.82
CA GLU A 8 0.62 -7.98 2.76
C GLU A 8 -0.13 -8.32 1.47
N ILE A 9 0.14 -9.51 0.92
CA ILE A 9 -0.64 -10.05 -0.21
C ILE A 9 -1.88 -10.72 0.35
N ARG A 10 -3.04 -10.38 -0.20
CA ARG A 10 -4.32 -11.03 0.07
C ARG A 10 -4.81 -11.74 -1.18
N ASN A 11 -4.89 -13.06 -1.09
CA ASN A 11 -5.50 -13.88 -2.13
C ASN A 11 -7.00 -13.96 -1.84
N SER A 12 -7.82 -13.23 -2.60
CA SER A 12 -9.26 -13.43 -2.58
C SER A 12 -9.68 -14.37 -3.71
N PRO A 13 -10.84 -15.03 -3.62
CA PRO A 13 -11.32 -15.93 -4.67
C PRO A 13 -11.50 -15.25 -6.04
N SER A 14 -11.70 -13.93 -6.06
CA SER A 14 -11.93 -13.15 -7.28
C SER A 14 -10.65 -12.52 -7.84
N GLN A 15 -9.76 -12.05 -6.97
CA GLN A 15 -8.52 -11.38 -7.38
C GLN A 15 -7.50 -11.32 -6.23
N GLN A 16 -6.22 -11.28 -6.58
CA GLN A 16 -5.16 -11.03 -5.60
C GLN A 16 -5.00 -9.52 -5.40
N THR A 17 -4.88 -9.08 -4.15
CA THR A 17 -4.72 -7.67 -3.79
C THR A 17 -3.54 -7.49 -2.85
N ILE A 18 -3.01 -6.27 -2.79
CA ILE A 18 -1.98 -5.90 -1.81
C ILE A 18 -2.63 -4.95 -0.81
N LYS A 19 -2.64 -5.31 0.47
CA LYS A 19 -3.05 -4.42 1.56
C LYS A 19 -1.83 -3.73 2.12
N ILE A 20 -1.91 -2.42 2.30
CA ILE A 20 -0.87 -1.58 2.87
C ILE A 20 -1.47 -0.89 4.10
N TYR A 21 -0.77 -1.00 5.21
CA TYR A 21 -1.12 -0.40 6.49
C TYR A 21 -0.05 0.64 6.79
N LEU A 22 -0.43 1.91 6.87
CA LEU A 22 0.48 2.97 7.26
C LEU A 22 0.56 3.07 8.79
N GLY A 23 1.71 3.50 9.31
CA GLY A 23 1.85 3.86 10.72
C GLY A 23 1.19 5.20 11.05
N ASP A 24 1.03 6.06 10.05
CA ASP A 24 0.35 7.36 10.11
C ASP A 24 -0.75 7.43 9.04
N GLU A 25 -2.00 7.38 9.50
CA GLU A 25 -3.21 7.39 8.67
C GLU A 25 -3.41 8.74 7.94
N THR A 26 -2.75 9.83 8.40
CA THR A 26 -2.83 11.14 7.71
C THR A 26 -2.18 11.11 6.33
N LEU A 27 -1.32 10.12 6.06
CA LEU A 27 -0.61 9.95 4.79
C LEU A 27 -1.38 9.08 3.78
N ASP A 28 -2.48 8.44 4.17
CA ASP A 28 -3.23 7.50 3.34
C ASP A 28 -3.62 8.11 1.99
N ALA A 29 -4.14 9.34 1.99
CA ALA A 29 -4.52 10.05 0.77
C ALA A 29 -3.32 10.37 -0.14
N ARG A 30 -2.17 10.73 0.43
CA ARG A 30 -0.94 11.04 -0.32
C ARG A 30 -0.36 9.78 -0.95
N ILE A 31 -0.27 8.70 -0.18
CA ILE A 31 0.22 7.41 -0.66
C ILE A 31 -0.72 6.86 -1.73
N LYS A 32 -2.05 6.98 -1.56
CA LYS A 32 -3.02 6.62 -2.60
C LYS A 32 -2.71 7.31 -3.92
N MET A 33 -2.55 8.64 -3.93
CA MET A 33 -2.22 9.40 -5.15
C MET A 33 -0.88 8.98 -5.75
N HIS A 34 0.10 8.61 -4.92
CA HIS A 34 1.39 8.11 -5.39
C HIS A 34 1.24 6.74 -6.08
N LEU A 35 0.47 5.83 -5.48
CA LEU A 35 0.22 4.49 -6.02
C LEU A 35 -0.63 4.52 -7.30
N GLU A 36 -1.57 5.46 -7.43
CA GLU A 36 -2.38 5.62 -8.65
C GLU A 36 -1.56 6.01 -9.90
N ARG A 37 -0.27 6.39 -9.75
CA ARG A 37 0.63 6.69 -10.87
C ARG A 37 1.18 5.43 -11.56
N PHE A 38 1.15 4.28 -10.88
CA PHE A 38 1.63 3.02 -11.47
C PHE A 38 0.64 2.53 -12.51
N LYS A 39 1.15 2.18 -13.70
CA LYS A 39 0.29 1.75 -14.82
C LYS A 39 -0.28 0.36 -14.63
N GLU A 40 0.36 -0.43 -13.78
CA GLU A 40 0.05 -1.81 -13.43
C GLU A 40 -1.06 -1.90 -12.37
N ILE A 41 -1.28 -0.80 -11.64
CA ILE A 41 -2.35 -0.69 -10.66
C ILE A 41 -3.64 -0.30 -11.38
N GLU A 42 -4.71 -1.02 -11.07
CA GLU A 42 -6.05 -0.76 -11.59
C GLU A 42 -6.79 0.24 -10.70
N LEU A 43 -6.76 0.00 -9.39
CA LEU A 43 -7.47 0.81 -8.41
C LEU A 43 -6.75 0.75 -7.06
N VAL A 44 -6.83 1.84 -6.31
CA VAL A 44 -6.42 1.90 -4.91
C VAL A 44 -7.59 2.42 -4.09
N GLU A 45 -7.98 1.68 -3.06
CA GLU A 45 -9.05 2.07 -2.14
C GLU A 45 -8.53 2.21 -0.72
N ILE A 46 -8.93 3.27 -0.01
CA ILE A 46 -8.79 3.35 1.44
C ILE A 46 -10.02 2.67 2.04
N GLN A 47 -9.80 1.66 2.88
CA GLN A 47 -10.85 0.90 3.51
C GLN A 47 -10.61 0.83 5.02
N ASP A 48 -11.68 1.02 5.79
CA ASP A 48 -11.65 0.76 7.23
C ASP A 48 -11.30 -0.71 7.49
N THR A 49 -10.42 -0.96 8.44
CA THR A 49 -10.17 -2.32 8.89
C THR A 49 -11.20 -2.70 9.95
N VAL A 50 -11.94 -3.77 9.68
CA VAL A 50 -12.83 -4.36 10.68
C VAL A 50 -12.05 -5.44 11.42
N GLY A 51 -11.39 -5.08 12.53
CA GLY A 51 -10.69 -6.05 13.37
C GLY A 51 -9.99 -5.45 14.59
N GLN A 52 -10.18 -6.07 15.75
CA GLN A 52 -9.43 -5.71 16.97
C GLN A 52 -7.92 -5.92 16.74
N ASN A 53 -7.10 -4.92 17.08
CA ASN A 53 -5.63 -4.90 16.97
C ASN A 53 -5.01 -4.74 15.56
N ARG A 54 -5.66 -4.02 14.63
CA ARG A 54 -5.05 -3.57 13.37
C ARG A 54 -5.20 -2.04 13.23
N ALA A 55 -4.39 -1.40 12.37
CA ALA A 55 -4.54 0.03 12.05
C ALA A 55 -5.98 0.32 11.61
N ASN A 56 -6.57 1.47 11.93
CA ASN A 56 -8.00 1.70 11.70
C ASN A 56 -8.33 1.67 10.21
N GLU A 57 -7.37 2.03 9.36
CA GLU A 57 -7.51 2.10 7.90
C GLU A 57 -6.43 1.26 7.19
N ASN A 58 -6.70 0.91 5.93
CA ASN A 58 -5.73 0.29 5.04
C ASN A 58 -5.96 0.69 3.58
N LEU A 59 -4.88 0.79 2.84
CA LEU A 59 -4.89 0.93 1.39
C LEU A 59 -4.95 -0.44 0.74
N THR A 60 -6.04 -0.75 0.05
CA THR A 60 -6.18 -1.97 -0.76
C THR A 60 -5.86 -1.63 -2.21
N VAL A 61 -4.80 -2.24 -2.73
CA VAL A 61 -4.32 -2.08 -4.10
C VAL A 61 -4.80 -3.26 -4.95
N PHE A 62 -5.52 -2.92 -6.01
CA PHE A 62 -5.99 -3.82 -7.05
C PHE A 62 -5.07 -3.70 -8.26
N LEU A 63 -4.60 -4.83 -8.76
CA LEU A 63 -3.69 -4.89 -9.90
C LEU A 63 -4.47 -5.29 -11.14
N LYS A 64 -4.01 -4.83 -12.30
CA LYS A 64 -4.54 -5.26 -13.58
C LYS A 64 -4.29 -6.76 -13.83
N ASP A 65 -5.08 -7.33 -14.73
CA ASP A 65 -4.87 -8.68 -15.23
C ASP A 65 -3.43 -8.86 -15.77
N ASP A 66 -2.88 -10.06 -15.60
CA ASP A 66 -1.52 -10.47 -16.01
C ASP A 66 -0.34 -9.80 -15.27
N VAL A 67 -0.59 -9.07 -14.18
CA VAL A 67 0.49 -8.52 -13.34
C VAL A 67 0.95 -9.52 -12.28
N ASP A 68 2.27 -9.75 -12.20
CA ASP A 68 2.86 -10.54 -11.09
C ASP A 68 2.79 -9.76 -9.78
N ILE A 69 1.90 -10.21 -8.89
CA ILE A 69 1.69 -9.57 -7.59
C ILE A 69 2.91 -9.57 -6.67
N ASN A 70 3.78 -10.58 -6.74
CA ASN A 70 4.97 -10.62 -5.90
C ASN A 70 5.97 -9.54 -6.35
N LYS A 71 6.18 -9.46 -7.67
CA LYS A 71 7.01 -8.42 -8.27
C LYS A 71 6.44 -7.03 -7.99
N MET A 72 5.11 -6.87 -8.10
CA MET A 72 4.46 -5.60 -7.84
C MET A 72 4.55 -5.19 -6.38
N LYS A 73 4.36 -6.13 -5.45
CA LYS A 73 4.55 -5.87 -4.02
C LYS A 73 5.97 -5.39 -3.73
N SER A 74 6.99 -6.07 -4.23
CA SER A 74 8.39 -5.63 -4.03
C SER A 74 8.66 -4.25 -4.62
N THR A 75 8.02 -3.93 -5.76
CA THR A 75 8.13 -2.61 -6.41
C THR A 75 7.47 -1.52 -5.57
N ILE A 76 6.25 -1.76 -5.10
CA ILE A 76 5.53 -0.86 -4.19
C ILE A 76 6.32 -0.65 -2.90
N ASP A 77 6.76 -1.73 -2.26
CA ASP A 77 7.52 -1.67 -1.01
C ASP A 77 8.76 -0.81 -1.17
N SER A 78 9.53 -1.04 -2.22
CA SER A 78 10.73 -0.23 -2.51
C SER A 78 10.36 1.23 -2.72
N SER A 79 9.31 1.51 -3.52
CA SER A 79 8.88 2.88 -3.77
C SER A 79 8.39 3.60 -2.52
N LEU A 80 7.70 2.92 -1.62
CA LEU A 80 7.24 3.49 -0.36
C LEU A 80 8.40 3.73 0.60
N TRP A 81 9.37 2.81 0.66
CA TRP A 81 10.60 3.04 1.44
C TRP A 81 11.31 4.30 0.99
N TRP A 82 11.49 4.51 -0.32
CA TRP A 82 12.05 5.75 -0.85
C TRP A 82 11.20 6.97 -0.47
N TYR A 83 9.88 6.88 -0.58
CA TYR A 83 8.98 7.98 -0.19
C TYR A 83 9.17 8.38 1.28
N PHE A 84 9.22 7.40 2.19
CA PHE A 84 9.41 7.64 3.62
C PHE A 84 10.86 8.02 3.98
N GLU A 85 11.86 7.59 3.21
CA GLU A 85 13.25 8.04 3.40
C GLU A 85 13.45 9.47 2.92
N GLU A 86 12.88 9.87 1.77
CA GLU A 86 12.98 11.25 1.27
C GLU A 86 12.24 12.26 2.19
N ASP A 87 11.06 11.91 2.72
CA ASP A 87 10.30 12.75 3.65
C ASP A 87 11.03 12.93 5.01
N MET A 88 12.03 12.09 5.32
CA MET A 88 12.87 12.18 6.52
C MET A 88 14.16 12.97 6.30
N VAL A 89 14.41 13.49 5.10
CA VAL A 89 15.64 14.22 4.72
C VAL A 89 15.39 15.73 4.56
N GLU A 90 14.14 16.18 4.55
CA GLU A 90 13.82 17.62 4.69
C GLU A 90 13.81 18.04 6.18
N GLU A 91 15.01 18.16 6.76
CA GLU A 91 15.28 18.97 7.97
C GLU A 91 15.61 20.43 7.62
#